data_AF-A0A966QL99-F1
#
_entry.id   AF-A0A966QL99-F1
#
_cell.length_a   1.000
_cell.length_b   1.000
_cell.length_c   1.000
_cell.angle_alpha   90.00
_cell.angle_beta   90.00
_cell.angle_gamma   90.00
#
_symmetry.space_group_name_H-M   'P 1'
#
loop_
_entity.id
_entity.type
_entity.pdbx_description
1 polymer ?
#
loop_
_entity_poly.entity_id
_entity_poly.type
_entity_poly.pdbx_seq_one_letter_code
_entity_poly.pdbx_strand_id
1 'polypeptide(L)'
;MFTQVRSANRRVSPAEGHTGTVMKAVYVVLEPQYQNALTQAATSLNDQNGPLAIDLSGYLIEELRDPDNYADFCADVAAADVFIASLIFIEDLAQKVVEAVAP
;
A
#
# COMPACT_ATOMS: atom_id res chain seq x y z
N MET A 1 -6.74 23.13 10.55
CA MET A 1 -5.78 22.65 9.54
C MET A 1 -4.71 21.85 10.27
N PHE A 2 -4.94 20.54 10.44
CA PHE A 2 -4.10 19.59 11.18
C PHE A 2 -3.97 18.36 10.28
N THR A 3 -2.99 18.36 9.38
CA THR A 3 -2.86 17.33 8.32
C THR A 3 -1.53 16.59 8.41
N GLN A 4 -1.10 16.23 9.61
CA GLN A 4 -0.09 15.19 9.77
C GLN A 4 -0.81 13.85 9.95
N VAL A 5 -1.31 13.29 8.85
CA VAL A 5 -1.61 11.86 8.79
C VAL A 5 -0.26 11.18 8.58
N ARG A 6 0.28 10.59 9.66
CA ARG A 6 1.56 9.88 9.63
C ARG A 6 1.44 8.60 8.79
N SER A 7 2.46 8.29 7.98
CA SER A 7 2.48 7.10 7.11
C SER A 7 2.32 5.76 7.81
N ALA A 8 2.66 5.70 9.10
CA ALA A 8 2.56 4.51 9.92
C ALA A 8 1.12 3.97 10.10
N ASN A 9 0.06 4.74 9.78
CA ASN A 9 -1.32 4.31 10.00
C ASN A 9 -2.01 3.74 8.74
N ARG A 10 -1.22 3.35 7.72
CA ARG A 10 -1.73 2.95 6.39
C ARG A 10 -1.52 1.50 6.02
N ARG A 11 -1.05 0.69 6.97
CA ARG A 11 -0.91 -0.75 6.80
C ARG A 11 -2.12 -1.46 7.40
N VAL A 12 -2.67 -2.42 6.67
CA VAL A 12 -3.70 -3.34 7.17
C VAL A 12 -3.11 -4.72 7.08
N SER A 13 -2.99 -5.39 8.22
CA SER A 13 -2.55 -6.78 8.26
C SER A 13 -3.64 -7.65 8.86
N PRO A 14 -3.74 -8.93 8.45
CA PRO A 14 -4.71 -9.85 9.02
C PRO A 14 -4.42 -10.16 10.49
N ALA A 15 -5.42 -10.69 11.19
CA ALA A 15 -5.28 -11.10 12.58
C ALA A 15 -4.18 -12.17 12.77
N GLU A 16 -3.43 -12.07 13.87
CA GLU A 16 -2.43 -13.07 14.25
C GLU A 16 -3.10 -14.44 14.41
N GLY A 17 -2.81 -15.37 13.50
CA GLY A 17 -3.41 -16.71 13.48
C GLY A 17 -4.39 -16.98 12.33
N HIS A 18 -4.50 -16.09 11.34
CA HIS A 18 -5.19 -16.41 10.09
C HIS A 18 -4.60 -17.67 9.45
N THR A 19 -5.45 -18.65 9.12
CA THR A 19 -5.04 -19.96 8.59
C THR A 19 -5.18 -20.07 7.07
N GLY A 20 -5.79 -19.06 6.43
CA GLY A 20 -5.94 -18.97 4.98
C GLY A 20 -4.72 -18.39 4.28
N THR A 21 -4.85 -18.23 2.97
CA THR A 21 -3.81 -17.59 2.15
C THR A 21 -3.82 -16.09 2.39
N VAL A 22 -2.64 -15.48 2.51
CA VAL A 22 -2.50 -14.03 2.64
C VAL A 22 -1.98 -13.48 1.31
N MET A 23 -2.73 -12.57 0.70
CA MET A 23 -2.31 -11.83 -0.48
C MET A 23 -1.73 -10.47 -0.06
N LYS A 24 -0.50 -10.20 -0.48
CA LYS A 24 0.19 -8.94 -0.24
C LYS A 24 -0.12 -7.96 -1.36
N ALA A 25 -0.75 -6.85 -1.00
CA ALA A 25 -1.13 -5.80 -1.93
C ALA A 25 -0.41 -4.50 -1.57
N VAL A 26 0.21 -3.87 -2.57
CA VAL A 26 0.86 -2.56 -2.43
C VAL A 26 0.15 -1.56 -3.32
N TYR A 27 -0.18 -0.37 -2.79
CA TYR A 27 -0.76 0.70 -3.58
C TYR A 27 -0.01 2.02 -3.47
N VAL A 28 0.04 2.75 -4.58
CA VAL A 28 0.51 4.14 -4.69
C VAL A 28 -0.57 4.99 -5.34
N VAL A 29 -1.05 6.00 -4.62
CA VAL A 29 -2.12 6.91 -5.09
C VAL A 29 -1.84 8.36 -4.76
N LEU A 30 -2.46 9.29 -5.48
CA LEU A 30 -2.42 10.72 -5.14
C LEU A 30 -3.54 11.12 -4.17
N GLU A 31 -4.71 10.49 -4.27
CA GLU A 31 -5.92 10.93 -3.56
C GLU A 31 -6.17 10.10 -2.28
N PRO A 32 -6.32 10.74 -1.10
CA PRO A 32 -6.60 10.05 0.15
C PRO A 32 -7.93 9.26 0.17
N GLN A 33 -8.88 9.59 -0.72
CA GLN A 33 -10.17 8.91 -0.79
C GLN A 33 -10.02 7.44 -1.22
N TYR A 34 -9.14 7.16 -2.19
CA TYR A 34 -8.83 5.79 -2.62
C TYR A 34 -8.19 4.97 -1.50
N GLN A 35 -7.29 5.60 -0.74
CA GLN A 35 -6.69 4.97 0.42
C GLN A 35 -7.76 4.52 1.43
N ASN A 36 -8.72 5.38 1.78
CA ASN A 36 -9.76 5.03 2.73
C ASN A 36 -10.62 3.86 2.23
N ALA A 37 -10.97 3.86 0.95
CA ALA A 37 -11.74 2.79 0.33
C ALA A 37 -10.99 1.45 0.35
N LEU A 38 -9.70 1.45 -0.02
CA LEU A 38 -8.86 0.24 -0.02
C LEU A 38 -8.65 -0.31 1.39
N THR A 39 -8.41 0.57 2.36
CA THR A 39 -8.26 0.19 3.78
C THR A 39 -9.53 -0.47 4.28
N GLN A 40 -10.70 0.14 4.04
CA GLN A 40 -11.99 -0.43 4.46
C GLN A 40 -12.28 -1.77 3.77
N ALA A 41 -11.93 -1.92 2.49
CA ALA A 41 -12.11 -3.17 1.76
C ALA A 41 -11.21 -4.28 2.34
N ALA A 42 -9.93 -3.99 2.60
CA ALA A 42 -8.99 -4.96 3.18
C ALA A 42 -9.41 -5.36 4.60
N THR A 43 -9.78 -4.39 5.46
CA THR A 43 -10.30 -4.68 6.80
C THR A 43 -11.56 -5.56 6.72
N SER A 44 -12.53 -5.20 5.88
CA SER A 44 -13.77 -5.97 5.73
C SER A 44 -13.53 -7.40 5.24
N LEU A 45 -12.56 -7.62 4.35
CA LEU A 45 -12.19 -8.97 3.90
C LEU A 45 -11.50 -9.76 5.02
N ASN A 46 -10.60 -9.13 5.77
CA ASN A 46 -9.90 -9.76 6.88
C ASN A 46 -10.87 -10.14 8.01
N ASP A 47 -11.86 -9.30 8.29
CA ASP A 47 -12.89 -9.53 9.32
C ASP A 47 -13.83 -10.70 8.99
N GLN A 48 -14.01 -11.03 7.71
CA GLN A 48 -14.78 -12.20 7.29
C GLN A 48 -14.09 -13.53 7.64
N ASN A 49 -12.80 -13.49 7.98
CA ASN A 49 -11.97 -14.65 8.30
C ASN A 49 -12.12 -15.80 7.29
N GLY A 50 -12.17 -15.43 6.01
CA GLY A 50 -12.34 -16.36 4.89
C GLY A 50 -11.08 -17.16 4.56
N PRO A 51 -11.05 -17.85 3.41
CA PRO A 51 -9.85 -18.57 2.96
C PRO A 51 -8.73 -17.63 2.45
N LEU A 52 -9.04 -16.35 2.25
CA LEU A 52 -8.14 -15.31 1.76
C LEU A 52 -8.16 -14.12 2.71
N ALA A 53 -6.98 -13.65 3.08
CA ALA A 53 -6.76 -12.38 3.77
C ALA A 53 -5.86 -11.46 2.94
N ILE A 54 -5.91 -10.16 3.26
CA ILE A 54 -5.18 -9.10 2.58
C ILE A 54 -4.19 -8.46 3.55
N ASP A 55 -2.93 -8.42 3.17
CA ASP A 55 -1.91 -7.60 3.80
C ASP A 55 -1.64 -6.39 2.88
N LEU A 56 -2.16 -5.24 3.26
CA LEU A 56 -2.20 -4.03 2.44
C LEU A 56 -1.15 -3.03 2.93
N SER A 57 -0.26 -2.60 2.04
CA SER A 57 0.70 -1.52 2.27
C SER A 57 0.45 -0.36 1.30
N GLY A 58 0.44 0.86 1.82
CA GLY A 58 -0.10 2.02 1.12
C GLY A 58 0.73 3.28 1.25
N TYR A 59 0.99 3.92 0.11
CA TYR A 59 1.80 5.13 0.01
C TYR A 59 1.06 6.22 -0.77
N LEU A 60 1.14 7.46 -0.30
CA LEU A 60 0.83 8.59 -1.18
C LEU A 60 2.04 8.86 -2.07
N ILE A 61 1.80 9.20 -3.33
CA ILE A 61 2.89 9.40 -4.31
C ILE A 61 3.96 10.38 -3.81
N GLU A 62 3.56 11.50 -3.21
CA GLU A 62 4.46 12.52 -2.66
C GLU A 62 5.39 12.01 -1.54
N GLU A 63 5.01 10.92 -0.87
CA GLU A 63 5.80 10.35 0.23
C GLU A 63 7.01 9.57 -0.26
N LEU A 64 7.00 9.13 -1.52
CA LEU A 64 8.14 8.49 -2.18
C LEU A 64 9.29 9.48 -2.48
N ARG A 65 9.10 10.78 -2.18
CA ARG A 65 10.19 11.75 -2.11
C ARG A 65 11.14 11.44 -0.95
N ASP A 66 10.59 10.99 0.16
CA ASP A 66 11.35 10.62 1.34
C ASP A 66 12.08 9.28 1.08
N PRO A 67 13.41 9.22 1.34
CA PRO A 67 14.20 8.04 1.03
C PRO A 67 13.84 6.83 1.89
N ASP A 68 13.40 7.03 3.14
CA ASP A 68 13.04 5.94 4.04
C ASP A 68 11.71 5.32 3.60
N ASN A 69 10.71 6.15 3.28
CA ASN A 69 9.44 5.65 2.71
C ASN A 69 9.65 4.95 1.37
N TYR A 70 10.59 5.42 0.53
CA TYR A 70 10.90 4.78 -0.74
C TYR A 70 11.57 3.42 -0.55
N ALA A 71 12.46 3.29 0.44
CA ALA A 71 13.08 2.01 0.77
C ALA A 71 12.06 0.99 1.27
N ASP A 72 11.14 1.40 2.16
CA ASP A 72 10.04 0.56 2.63
C ASP A 72 9.12 0.14 1.47
N PHE A 73 8.80 1.09 0.58
CA PHE A 73 8.01 0.82 -0.63
C PHE A 73 8.67 -0.24 -1.52
N CYS A 74 9.97 -0.12 -1.80
CA CYS A 74 10.70 -1.11 -2.60
C CYS A 74 10.68 -2.50 -1.94
N ALA A 75 10.84 -2.57 -0.62
CA ALA A 75 10.77 -3.82 0.12
C ALA A 75 9.38 -4.46 0.06
N ASP A 76 8.32 -3.64 0.18
CA ASP A 76 6.95 -4.11 0.08
C ASP A 76 6.63 -4.60 -1.34
N VAL A 77 7.03 -3.86 -2.38
CA VAL A 77 6.81 -4.25 -3.79
C VAL A 77 7.51 -5.56 -4.12
N ALA A 78 8.74 -5.76 -3.65
CA ALA A 78 9.48 -7.01 -3.85
C ALA A 78 8.77 -8.23 -3.23
N ALA A 79 7.94 -8.02 -2.21
CA ALA A 79 7.16 -9.07 -1.57
C ALA A 79 5.68 -9.09 -2.01
N ALA A 80 5.25 -8.21 -2.91
CA ALA A 80 3.86 -8.02 -3.28
C ALA A 80 3.39 -9.06 -4.30
N ASP A 81 2.15 -9.54 -4.13
CA ASP A 81 1.44 -10.31 -5.15
C ASP A 81 0.74 -9.39 -6.15
N VAL A 82 0.29 -8.21 -5.67
CA VAL A 82 -0.47 -7.23 -6.46
C VAL A 82 0.08 -5.83 -6.19
N PHE A 83 0.38 -5.11 -7.27
CA PHE A 83 0.71 -3.69 -7.23
C PHE A 83 -0.37 -2.84 -7.91
N ILE A 84 -0.83 -1.79 -7.24
CA ILE A 84 -1.86 -0.85 -7.72
C ILE A 84 -1.28 0.55 -7.78
N ALA A 85 -1.31 1.17 -8.96
CA ALA A 85 -0.89 2.56 -9.15
C ALA A 85 -2.03 3.36 -9.79
N SER A 86 -2.34 4.55 -9.25
CA SER A 86 -3.36 5.43 -9.82
C SER A 86 -3.02 6.90 -9.63
N LEU A 87 -3.35 7.72 -10.64
CA LEU A 87 -3.18 9.18 -10.66
C LEU A 87 -1.73 9.66 -10.40
N ILE A 88 -0.75 8.98 -11.01
CA ILE A 88 0.67 9.36 -10.93
C ILE A 88 1.02 10.25 -12.12
N PHE A 89 1.24 11.55 -11.87
CA PHE A 89 1.51 12.55 -12.91
C PHE A 89 2.76 13.40 -12.64
N ILE A 90 3.66 12.91 -11.78
CA ILE A 90 4.88 13.62 -11.40
C ILE A 90 6.06 12.79 -11.92
N GLU A 91 6.79 13.33 -12.90
CA GLU A 91 7.78 12.60 -13.69
C GLU A 91 8.88 11.94 -12.85
N ASP A 92 9.45 12.68 -11.89
CA ASP A 92 10.50 12.20 -10.98
C ASP A 92 10.03 11.02 -10.14
N LEU A 93 8.81 11.08 -9.61
CA LEU A 93 8.22 10.03 -8.78
C LEU A 93 7.69 8.85 -9.62
N ALA A 94 7.19 9.11 -10.82
CA ALA A 94 6.80 8.06 -11.76
C ALA A 94 8.01 7.19 -12.11
N GLN A 95 9.16 7.80 -12.38
CA GLN A 95 10.40 7.09 -12.68
C GLN A 95 10.84 6.21 -11.50
N LYS A 96 10.78 6.72 -10.26
CA LYS A 96 11.04 5.93 -9.05
C LYS A 96 10.12 4.72 -8.89
N VAL A 97 8.83 4.86 -9.22
CA VAL A 97 7.87 3.76 -9.18
C VAL A 97 8.19 2.71 -10.24
N VAL A 98 8.54 3.14 -11.46
CA VAL A 98 8.99 2.22 -12.52
C VAL A 98 10.23 1.44 -12.08
N GLU A 99 11.22 2.11 -11.49
CA GLU A 99 12.45 1.48 -10.99
C GLU A 99 12.18 0.44 -9.90
N ALA A 100 11.21 0.68 -9.02
CA ALA A 100 10.87 -0.23 -7.93
C ALA A 100 10.08 -1.47 -8.39
N VAL A 101 9.32 -1.35 -9.49
CA VAL A 101 8.40 -2.41 -9.97
C VAL A 101 9.00 -3.20 -11.14
N ALA A 102 10.02 -2.67 -11.81
CA ALA A 102 10.69 -3.36 -12.90
C ALA A 102 11.30 -4.71 -12.42
N PRO A 103 11.20 -5.77 -13.25
CA PRO A 103 11.67 -7.12 -12.90
C PRO A 103 13.19 -7.27 -12.88
#